data_AF-D8PHD3-F1
#
_entry.id   AF-D8PHD3-F1
#
_cell.length_a   1.000
_cell.length_b   1.000
_cell.length_c   1.000
_cell.angle_alpha   90.00
_cell.angle_beta   90.00
_cell.angle_gamma   90.00
#
_symmetry.space_group_name_H-M   'P 1'
#
loop_
_entity.id
_entity.type
_entity.pdbx_description
1 polymer ?
#
loop_
_entity_poly.entity_id
_entity_poly.type
_entity_poly.pdbx_seq_one_letter_code
_entity_poly.pdbx_strand_id
1 'polypeptide(L)'
;MKQLCTTLSVLMLAAVLATPQLSYAGAQQNKMKTCNADANAKGLTGEGKGDARKAFMKECLSAKPEKAAAGATQQNKMTTCNKDAKAKKLAGDERKKFMKECLSN
;
A
#
# COMPACT_ATOMS: atom_id res chain seq x y z
N MET A 1 29.00 -35.53 33.01
CA MET A 1 27.90 -35.93 33.92
C MET A 1 27.50 -34.77 34.83
N LYS A 2 26.63 -33.85 34.40
CA LYS A 2 25.74 -33.09 35.31
C LYS A 2 24.78 -32.09 34.65
N GLN A 3 24.86 -31.82 33.34
CA GLN A 3 23.90 -30.90 32.69
C GLN A 3 23.22 -31.50 31.45
N LEU A 4 23.23 -32.83 31.37
CA LEU A 4 22.63 -33.64 30.30
C LEU A 4 21.17 -34.03 30.64
N CYS A 5 20.42 -33.18 31.36
CA CYS A 5 19.13 -33.56 31.99
C CYS A 5 17.99 -32.55 31.84
N THR A 6 18.10 -31.54 30.97
CA THR A 6 17.02 -30.56 30.75
C THR A 6 16.52 -30.52 29.31
N THR A 7 16.63 -31.63 28.58
CA THR A 7 16.22 -31.75 27.16
C THR A 7 14.99 -32.62 26.95
N LEU A 8 14.04 -32.66 27.90
CA LEU A 8 12.80 -33.44 27.71
C LEU A 8 11.67 -32.98 28.64
N SER A 9 11.03 -31.83 28.33
CA SER A 9 9.65 -31.51 28.75
C SER A 9 9.29 -30.09 28.29
N VAL A 10 8.92 -29.90 27.02
CA VAL A 10 7.67 -29.20 26.65
C VAL A 10 7.27 -29.77 25.30
N LEU A 11 6.45 -30.81 25.40
CA LEU A 11 5.65 -31.40 24.35
C LEU A 11 4.65 -30.33 23.85
N MET A 12 4.56 -30.19 22.52
CA MET A 12 3.37 -29.75 21.78
C MET A 12 2.70 -28.45 22.21
N LEU A 13 3.02 -27.35 21.51
CA LEU A 13 2.01 -26.31 21.28
C LEU A 13 2.04 -25.81 19.83
N ALA A 14 0.92 -26.06 19.17
CA ALA A 14 0.39 -25.32 18.04
C ALA A 14 1.10 -25.47 16.69
N ALA A 15 0.78 -26.59 16.03
CA ALA A 15 0.35 -26.51 14.64
C ALA A 15 -0.83 -25.52 14.54
N VAL A 16 -0.63 -24.41 13.81
CA VAL A 16 -1.58 -23.39 13.30
C VAL A 16 -0.65 -22.19 13.04
N LEU A 17 -0.16 -21.94 11.84
CA LEU A 17 -0.83 -21.13 10.82
C LEU A 17 -0.06 -21.25 9.48
N ALA A 18 -0.22 -22.37 8.77
CA ALA A 18 0.00 -22.36 7.32
C ALA A 18 -1.28 -21.82 6.65
N THR A 19 -1.60 -20.55 6.92
CA THR A 19 -2.54 -19.81 6.07
C THR A 19 -1.69 -19.12 5.01
N PRO A 20 -1.99 -19.28 3.71
CA PRO A 20 -1.46 -18.35 2.73
C PRO A 20 -2.04 -16.99 3.11
N GLN A 21 -1.19 -16.15 3.69
CA GLN A 21 -1.47 -14.76 3.93
C GLN A 21 -1.63 -14.10 2.55
N LEU A 22 -2.87 -14.21 2.04
CA LEU A 22 -3.34 -13.57 0.84
C LEU A 22 -2.89 -12.11 0.91
N SER A 23 -2.24 -11.70 -0.17
CA SER A 23 -1.50 -10.46 -0.35
C SER A 23 -2.35 -9.21 -0.11
N TYR A 24 -2.61 -8.88 1.16
CA TYR A 24 -3.21 -7.62 1.59
C TYR A 24 -2.15 -6.64 2.14
N ALA A 25 -0.88 -7.04 2.18
CA ALA A 25 0.22 -6.16 2.56
C ALA A 25 0.46 -5.04 1.54
N GLY A 26 0.22 -5.31 0.25
CA GLY A 26 0.48 -4.34 -0.83
C GLY A 26 -0.48 -3.14 -0.84
N ALA A 27 -1.77 -3.37 -0.55
CA ALA A 27 -2.78 -2.32 -0.57
C ALA A 27 -2.59 -1.32 0.59
N GLN A 28 -2.29 -1.82 1.79
CA GLN A 28 -2.04 -0.96 2.96
C GLN A 28 -0.72 -0.19 2.83
N GLN A 29 0.35 -0.82 2.34
CA GLN A 29 1.62 -0.12 2.12
C GLN A 29 1.51 0.97 1.05
N ASN A 30 0.77 0.71 -0.03
CA ASN A 30 0.58 1.71 -1.09
C ASN A 30 -0.21 2.91 -0.55
N LYS A 31 -1.25 2.66 0.26
CA LYS A 31 -2.03 3.70 0.91
C LYS A 31 -1.19 4.57 1.85
N MET A 32 -0.32 3.96 2.66
CA MET A 32 0.57 4.71 3.55
C MET A 32 1.54 5.61 2.76
N LYS A 33 2.10 5.12 1.65
CA LYS A 33 2.96 5.91 0.77
C LYS A 33 2.22 7.10 0.17
N THR A 34 1.01 6.89 -0.35
CA THR A 34 0.16 7.97 -0.88
C THR A 34 -0.17 9.00 0.20
N CYS A 35 -0.64 8.58 1.38
CA CYS A 35 -0.94 9.50 2.48
C CYS A 35 0.29 10.30 2.94
N ASN A 36 1.48 9.70 2.90
CA ASN A 36 2.70 10.43 3.23
C ASN A 36 3.06 11.47 2.15
N ALA A 37 2.93 11.10 0.87
CA ALA A 37 3.16 12.00 -0.25
C ALA A 37 2.18 13.19 -0.23
N ASP A 38 0.89 12.93 0.00
CA ASP A 38 -0.12 13.99 0.11
C ASP A 38 0.15 14.91 1.32
N ALA A 39 0.59 14.37 2.45
CA ALA A 39 0.97 15.18 3.60
C ALA A 39 2.14 16.12 3.27
N ASN A 40 3.13 15.65 2.51
CA ASN A 40 4.26 16.45 2.06
C ASN A 40 3.82 17.52 1.04
N ALA A 41 2.97 17.15 0.07
CA ALA A 41 2.41 18.08 -0.91
C ALA A 41 1.56 19.18 -0.26
N LYS A 42 0.88 18.86 0.85
CA LYS A 42 0.15 19.83 1.69
C LYS A 42 1.04 20.68 2.58
N GLY A 43 2.36 20.53 2.50
CA GLY A 43 3.32 21.29 3.31
C GLY A 43 3.18 21.02 4.81
N LEU A 44 2.71 19.82 5.19
CA LEU A 44 2.62 19.35 6.58
C LEU A 44 3.97 18.84 7.10
N THR A 45 5.07 19.18 6.43
CA THR A 45 6.46 18.95 6.82
C THR A 45 7.03 20.23 7.41
N GLY A 46 7.47 20.19 8.67
CA GLY A 46 8.10 21.33 9.35
C GLY A 46 7.80 21.35 10.84
N GLU A 47 8.58 22.15 11.57
CA GLU A 47 8.36 22.40 13.01
C GLU A 47 6.96 22.96 13.25
N GLY A 48 6.28 22.45 14.29
CA GLY A 48 4.90 22.82 14.63
C GLY A 48 3.79 22.19 13.77
N LYS A 49 4.11 21.43 12.71
CA LYS A 49 3.11 20.81 11.81
C LYS A 49 2.86 19.32 12.08
N GLY A 50 3.46 18.77 13.13
CA GLY A 50 3.39 17.35 13.48
C GLY A 50 1.97 16.86 13.78
N ASP A 51 1.17 17.66 14.51
CA ASP A 51 -0.20 17.30 14.86
C ASP A 51 -1.14 17.36 13.66
N ALA A 52 -1.00 18.39 12.81
CA ALA A 52 -1.73 18.50 11.55
C ALA A 52 -1.40 17.33 10.60
N ARG A 53 -0.13 16.91 10.54
CA ARG A 53 0.30 15.73 9.77
C ARG A 53 -0.30 14.44 10.33
N LYS A 54 -0.33 14.27 11.65
CA LYS A 54 -0.91 13.07 12.29
C LYS A 54 -2.43 13.00 12.07
N ALA A 55 -3.14 14.12 12.22
CA ALA A 55 -4.58 14.19 11.95
C ALA A 55 -4.87 13.84 10.48
N PHE A 56 -4.12 14.43 9.55
CA PHE A 56 -4.23 14.14 8.12
C PHE A 56 -3.93 12.67 7.79
N MET A 57 -2.87 12.10 8.37
CA MET A 57 -2.51 10.70 8.15
C MET A 57 -3.60 9.76 8.69
N LYS A 58 -4.16 10.04 9.86
CA LYS A 58 -5.26 9.26 10.44
C LYS A 58 -6.50 9.32 9.56
N GLU A 59 -6.86 10.49 9.07
CA GLU A 59 -7.99 10.66 8.15
C GLU A 59 -7.75 9.93 6.82
N CYS A 60 -6.58 10.13 6.21
CA CYS A 60 -6.21 9.50 4.94
C CYS A 60 -6.15 7.97 5.04
N LEU A 61 -5.59 7.42 6.12
CA LEU A 61 -5.52 5.98 6.37
C LEU A 61 -6.88 5.38 6.75
N SER A 62 -7.79 6.16 7.34
CA SER A 62 -9.15 5.71 7.68
C SER A 62 -10.13 5.85 6.51
N ALA A 63 -9.86 6.74 5.56
CA ALA A 63 -10.69 6.92 4.37
C ALA A 63 -10.72 5.62 3.55
N LYS A 64 -11.91 5.08 3.27
CA LYS A 64 -12.07 3.95 2.34
C LYS A 64 -11.36 4.28 1.01
N PRO A 65 -10.85 3.27 0.28
CA PRO A 65 -9.96 3.43 -0.89
C PRO A 65 -10.53 4.29 -2.05
N GLU A 66 -11.75 4.79 -1.92
CA GLU A 66 -12.39 5.72 -2.86
C GLU A 66 -11.92 7.18 -2.70
N LYS A 67 -11.37 7.59 -1.54
CA LYS A 67 -11.05 9.02 -1.26
C LYS A 67 -9.57 9.43 -1.34
N ALA A 68 -8.62 8.50 -1.44
CA ALA A 68 -7.19 8.82 -1.58
C ALA A 68 -6.77 9.11 -3.04
N ALA A 69 -7.63 9.78 -3.80
CA ALA A 69 -7.48 10.06 -5.23
C ALA A 69 -7.12 11.53 -5.53
N ALA A 70 -6.48 12.23 -4.58
CA ALA A 70 -6.15 13.65 -4.71
C ALA A 70 -4.64 13.90 -4.60
N GLY A 71 -3.85 13.07 -5.30
CA GLY A 71 -2.40 13.23 -5.43
C GLY A 71 -1.88 12.23 -6.46
N ALA A 72 -1.75 12.67 -7.72
CA ALA A 72 -1.29 11.82 -8.81
C ALA A 72 0.22 11.60 -8.72
N THR A 73 0.66 10.73 -7.80
CA THR A 73 1.98 10.12 -7.95
C THR A 73 1.97 9.27 -9.23
N GLN A 74 3.11 9.20 -9.92
CA GLN A 74 3.21 8.46 -11.20
C GLN A 74 2.72 7.00 -11.08
N GLN A 75 2.85 6.41 -9.88
CA GLN A 75 2.38 5.08 -9.53
C GLN A 75 0.85 4.97 -9.47
N ASN A 76 0.16 6.02 -9.00
CA ASN A 76 -1.30 6.09 -8.99
C ASN A 76 -1.85 6.30 -10.42
N LYS A 77 -1.16 7.12 -11.22
CA LYS A 77 -1.46 7.32 -12.64
C LYS A 77 -1.36 6.00 -13.40
N MET A 78 -0.26 5.26 -13.23
CA MET A 78 -0.08 3.93 -13.80
C MET A 78 -1.18 2.94 -13.41
N THR A 79 -1.59 2.93 -12.15
CA THR A 79 -2.66 2.02 -11.69
C THR A 79 -3.99 2.36 -12.35
N THR A 80 -4.31 3.65 -12.45
CA THR A 80 -5.53 4.16 -13.11
C THR A 80 -5.51 3.84 -14.61
N CYS A 81 -4.41 4.14 -15.31
CA CYS A 81 -4.25 3.81 -16.73
C CYS A 81 -4.38 2.28 -16.99
N ASN A 82 -3.87 1.43 -16.09
CA ASN A 82 -4.04 -0.02 -16.23
C ASN A 82 -5.47 -0.50 -15.99
N LYS A 83 -6.20 0.11 -15.04
CA LYS A 83 -7.62 -0.17 -14.83
C LYS A 83 -8.45 0.24 -16.04
N ASP A 84 -8.23 1.44 -16.55
CA ASP A 84 -8.96 1.95 -17.71
C ASP A 84 -8.70 1.12 -18.96
N ALA A 85 -7.46 0.70 -19.19
CA ALA A 85 -7.12 -0.19 -20.29
C ALA A 85 -7.88 -1.53 -20.20
N LYS A 86 -7.99 -2.12 -19.00
CA LYS A 86 -8.74 -3.36 -18.78
C LYS A 86 -10.25 -3.16 -18.94
N ALA A 87 -10.80 -2.04 -18.44
CA ALA A 87 -12.21 -1.71 -18.58
C ALA A 87 -12.61 -1.52 -20.05
N LYS A 88 -11.72 -0.88 -20.83
CA LYS A 88 -11.85 -0.73 -22.29
C LYS A 88 -11.47 -2.00 -23.08
N LYS A 89 -11.12 -3.10 -22.39
CA LYS A 89 -10.65 -4.37 -22.98
C LYS A 89 -9.52 -4.18 -24.01
N LEU A 90 -8.69 -3.16 -23.82
CA LEU A 90 -7.57 -2.88 -24.71
C LEU A 90 -6.48 -3.94 -24.53
N ALA A 91 -6.01 -4.49 -25.65
CA ALA A 91 -4.92 -5.46 -25.70
C ALA A 91 -3.91 -5.08 -26.79
N GLY A 92 -2.75 -5.73 -26.79
CA GLY A 92 -1.73 -5.51 -27.82
C GLY A 92 -1.29 -4.05 -27.95
N ASP A 93 -1.17 -3.57 -29.18
CA ASP A 93 -0.71 -2.22 -29.49
C ASP A 93 -1.69 -1.12 -29.04
N GLU A 94 -3.00 -1.40 -29.01
CA GLU A 94 -3.98 -0.43 -28.53
C GLU A 94 -3.80 -0.11 -27.04
N ARG A 95 -3.52 -1.14 -26.23
CA ARG A 95 -3.21 -0.94 -24.82
C ARG A 95 -1.93 -0.13 -24.63
N LYS A 96 -0.89 -0.38 -25.44
CA LYS A 96 0.38 0.35 -25.35
C LYS A 96 0.20 1.83 -25.70
N LYS A 97 -0.53 2.12 -26.78
CA LYS A 97 -0.83 3.49 -27.21
C LYS A 97 -1.62 4.23 -26.13
N PHE A 98 -2.68 3.60 -25.62
CA PHE A 98 -3.48 4.15 -24.52
C PHE A 98 -2.64 4.38 -23.26
N MET A 99 -1.77 3.43 -22.90
CA MET A 99 -0.89 3.58 -21.74
C MET A 99 0.09 4.74 -21.91
N LYS A 100 0.65 4.92 -23.11
CA LYS A 100 1.58 6.03 -23.40
C LYS A 100 0.86 7.37 -23.28
N GLU A 101 -0.30 7.53 -23.91
CA GLU A 101 -1.11 8.75 -23.81
C GLU A 101 -1.57 9.01 -22.38
N CYS A 102 -2.05 7.98 -21.68
CA CYS A 102 -2.50 8.09 -20.31
C CYS A 102 -1.36 8.40 -19.33
N LEU A 103 -0.13 7.96 -19.62
CA LEU A 103 1.03 8.23 -18.78
C LEU A 103 1.80 9.50 -19.16
N SER A 104 1.61 10.04 -20.36
CA SER A 104 2.15 11.35 -20.73
C SER A 104 1.56 12.45 -19.83
N ASN A 105 2.44 13.23 -19.18
CA ASN A 105 2.26 14.17 -18.05
C ASN A 105 2.34 13.56 -16.63
#